data_AF-A0A953NQM1-F1
#
_entry.id   AF-A0A953NQM1-F1
#
_cell.length_a   1.000
_cell.length_b   1.000
_cell.length_c   1.000
_cell.angle_alpha   90.00
_cell.angle_beta   90.00
_cell.angle_gamma   90.00
#
_symmetry.space_group_name_H-M   'P 1'
#
loop_
_entity.id
_entity.type
_entity.pdbx_description
1 polymer ?
#
loop_
_entity_poly.entity_id
_entity_poly.type
_entity_poly.pdbx_seq_one_letter_code
_entity_poly.pdbx_strand_id
1 'polypeptide(L)'
;MECQNPRCRRRKFLRRFLRPGESESVVLQGRWYCSLECFEQAITDVFARLIKLPDEPLPRTHRVPLGLLLLGRGLITDAQLKSALRAQRESGTDRLGRWLVRLGIASAQDVSAALAAQWGCALFPLERDRRYRECGGMIPLALLESSRMIPVHYVASSQSLFLAFSEDIDRTALYSIEQLVGARTEVCVATEAALDHALEDLRAMSRPSEVVFDRIWDPGEMARAVRGYALKLGADELLLARPRKFLWIRMRSSGRAWDLLFRSPAGRAA
;
A
#
# COMPACT_ATOMS: atom_id res chain seq x y z
N MET A 1 -10.11 -1.31 -31.62
CA MET A 1 -9.38 -0.65 -30.52
C MET A 1 -8.19 0.10 -31.10
N GLU A 2 -7.91 1.32 -30.64
CA GLU A 2 -6.79 2.14 -31.13
C GLU A 2 -5.67 2.20 -30.07
N CYS A 3 -4.42 2.05 -30.51
CA CYS A 3 -3.26 2.05 -29.61
C CYS A 3 -3.04 3.43 -29.00
N GLN A 4 -2.93 3.49 -27.67
CA GLN A 4 -2.78 4.75 -26.92
C GLN A 4 -1.34 5.26 -26.83
N ASN A 5 -0.36 4.57 -27.43
CA ASN A 5 1.00 5.07 -27.53
C ASN A 5 1.10 6.17 -28.62
N PRO A 6 1.45 7.43 -28.29
CA PRO A 6 1.62 8.51 -29.27
C PRO A 6 2.70 8.22 -30.31
N ARG A 7 3.71 7.42 -29.95
CA ARG A 7 4.83 7.01 -30.81
C ARG A 7 4.53 5.73 -31.62
N CYS A 8 3.29 5.23 -31.61
CA CYS A 8 2.92 4.00 -32.28
C CYS A 8 3.05 4.10 -33.82
N ARG A 9 3.96 3.30 -34.39
CA ARG A 9 4.14 3.22 -35.86
C ARG A 9 2.94 2.59 -36.57
N ARG A 10 2.20 1.69 -35.91
CA ARG A 10 0.98 1.03 -36.44
C ARG A 10 -0.22 1.98 -36.56
N ARG A 11 -0.18 3.13 -35.89
CA ARG A 11 -1.23 4.17 -35.96
C ARG A 11 -1.18 4.96 -37.28
N LYS A 12 -0.02 4.99 -37.96
CA LYS A 12 0.21 5.71 -39.22
C LYS A 12 -0.14 4.90 -40.48
N PHE A 13 -0.39 3.60 -40.36
CA PHE A 13 -0.72 2.69 -41.46
C PHE A 13 -1.99 1.91 -41.09
N LEU A 14 -3.17 2.41 -41.46
CA LEU A 14 -4.43 1.69 -41.22
C LEU A 14 -4.63 0.57 -42.25
N ARG A 15 -5.00 -0.61 -41.72
CA ARG A 15 -5.80 -1.69 -42.31
C ARG A 15 -5.22 -2.40 -43.55
N ARG A 16 -4.49 -3.51 -43.35
CA ARG A 16 -4.80 -4.73 -44.14
C ARG A 16 -4.26 -6.07 -43.66
N PHE A 17 -3.29 -6.16 -42.76
CA PHE A 17 -2.75 -7.46 -42.37
C PHE A 17 -2.40 -7.50 -40.89
N LEU A 18 -3.38 -7.82 -40.04
CA LEU A 18 -3.09 -8.43 -38.75
C LEU A 18 -3.39 -9.91 -38.91
N ARG A 19 -2.34 -10.71 -39.05
CA ARG A 19 -2.43 -12.15 -38.82
C ARG A 19 -2.86 -12.33 -37.35
N PRO A 20 -3.92 -13.11 -37.07
CA PRO A 20 -4.25 -13.49 -35.70
C PRO A 20 -3.10 -14.38 -35.19
N GLY A 21 -2.25 -13.88 -34.30
CA GLY A 21 -1.21 -14.71 -33.66
C GLY A 21 0.08 -14.04 -33.17
N GLU A 22 0.43 -12.80 -33.58
CA GLU A 22 1.80 -12.27 -33.37
C GLU A 22 1.91 -10.96 -32.55
N SER A 23 0.85 -10.46 -31.92
CA SER A 23 0.99 -9.32 -31.00
C SER A 23 0.16 -9.54 -29.74
N GLU A 24 0.81 -9.94 -28.65
CA GLU A 24 0.22 -9.87 -27.31
C GLU A 24 -0.10 -8.39 -27.02
N SER A 25 -1.38 -8.05 -27.15
CA SER A 25 -1.87 -6.73 -26.79
C SER A 25 -2.06 -6.66 -25.29
N VAL A 26 -1.81 -5.50 -24.70
CA VAL A 26 -1.82 -5.33 -23.25
C VAL A 26 -2.61 -4.09 -22.88
N VAL A 27 -3.34 -4.16 -21.76
CA VAL A 27 -4.07 -3.03 -21.19
C VAL A 27 -3.34 -2.50 -19.96
N LEU A 28 -3.04 -1.21 -19.91
CA LEU A 28 -2.51 -0.52 -18.72
C LEU A 28 -3.52 0.52 -18.25
N GLN A 29 -4.08 0.33 -17.05
CA GLN A 29 -5.09 1.23 -16.46
C GLN A 29 -6.21 1.60 -17.46
N GLY A 30 -6.81 0.60 -18.10
CA GLY A 30 -7.87 0.78 -19.10
C GLY A 30 -7.42 1.29 -20.47
N ARG A 31 -6.13 1.57 -20.69
CA ARG A 31 -5.58 2.00 -21.98
C ARG A 31 -5.00 0.82 -22.74
N TRP A 32 -5.43 0.64 -23.98
CA TRP A 32 -5.01 -0.48 -24.83
C TRP A 32 -3.74 -0.16 -25.63
N TYR A 33 -2.84 -1.14 -25.70
CA TYR A 33 -1.58 -1.09 -26.45
C TYR A 33 -1.46 -2.27 -27.41
N CYS A 34 -1.11 -1.99 -28.66
CA CYS A 34 -1.11 -3.00 -29.74
C CYS A 34 0.06 -3.99 -29.69
N SER A 35 1.07 -3.74 -28.87
CA SER A 35 2.24 -4.60 -28.69
C SER A 35 2.94 -4.29 -27.38
N LEU A 36 3.70 -5.25 -26.87
CA LEU A 36 4.57 -5.09 -25.69
C LEU A 36 5.59 -3.95 -25.83
N GLU A 37 6.07 -3.67 -27.04
CA GLU A 37 6.95 -2.53 -27.31
C GLU A 37 6.23 -1.18 -27.12
N CYS A 38 4.99 -1.06 -27.63
CA CYS A 38 4.20 0.15 -27.44
C CYS A 38 3.83 0.35 -25.98
N PHE A 39 3.57 -0.74 -25.27
CA PHE A 39 3.35 -0.74 -23.83
C PHE A 39 4.61 -0.28 -23.07
N GLU A 40 5.78 -0.84 -23.37
CA GLU A 40 7.06 -0.49 -22.72
C GLU A 40 7.37 1.00 -22.87
N GLN A 41 7.21 1.57 -24.06
CA GLN A 41 7.40 3.01 -24.28
C GLN A 41 6.46 3.84 -23.43
N ALA A 42 5.18 3.47 -23.39
CA ALA A 42 4.17 4.20 -22.64
C ALA A 42 4.39 4.10 -21.13
N ILE A 43 4.70 2.93 -20.60
CA ILE A 43 4.95 2.77 -19.16
C ILE A 43 6.28 3.43 -18.73
N THR A 44 7.28 3.47 -19.61
CA THR A 44 8.52 4.26 -19.39
C THR A 44 8.18 5.73 -19.16
N ASP A 45 7.34 6.33 -20.03
CA ASP A 45 6.92 7.73 -19.88
C ASP A 45 6.07 7.95 -18.60
N VAL A 46 5.27 6.95 -18.19
CA VAL A 46 4.55 6.97 -16.91
C VAL A 46 5.52 6.97 -15.73
N PHE A 47 6.49 6.04 -15.69
CA PHE A 47 7.49 5.98 -14.63
C PHE A 47 8.33 7.26 -14.54
N ALA A 48 8.79 7.79 -15.67
CA ALA A 48 9.58 9.02 -15.71
C ALA A 48 8.84 10.23 -15.12
N ARG A 49 7.50 10.26 -15.19
CA ARG A 49 6.69 11.27 -14.52
C ARG A 49 6.51 10.98 -13.03
N LEU A 50 6.15 9.75 -12.68
CA LEU A 50 5.86 9.37 -11.30
C LEU A 50 7.09 9.47 -10.39
N ILE A 51 8.28 9.17 -10.90
CA ILE A 51 9.53 9.26 -10.12
C ILE A 51 9.86 10.69 -9.72
N LYS A 52 9.42 11.69 -10.50
CA LYS A 52 9.65 13.12 -10.22
C LYS A 52 8.65 13.72 -9.24
N LEU A 53 7.57 13.01 -8.91
CA LEU A 53 6.60 13.49 -7.95
C LEU A 53 7.21 13.45 -6.53
N PRO A 54 7.05 14.51 -5.73
CA PRO A 54 7.53 14.52 -4.36
C PRO A 54 6.77 13.49 -3.51
N ASP A 55 7.46 12.85 -2.58
CA ASP A 55 6.85 12.01 -1.54
C ASP A 55 6.26 12.90 -0.43
N GLU A 56 5.26 13.71 -0.78
CA GLU A 56 4.64 14.60 0.19
C GLU A 56 3.54 13.86 0.97
N PRO A 57 3.64 13.78 2.31
CA PRO A 57 2.57 13.20 3.11
C PRO A 57 1.32 14.07 2.94
N LEU A 58 0.19 13.44 2.60
CA LEU A 58 -1.09 14.13 2.57
C LEU A 58 -1.31 14.87 3.90
N PRO A 59 -1.73 16.15 3.88
CA PRO A 59 -1.82 16.97 5.07
C PRO A 59 -2.65 16.27 6.14
N ARG A 60 -2.10 16.23 7.36
CA ARG A 60 -2.80 15.66 8.51
C ARG A 60 -4.03 16.51 8.77
N THR A 61 -5.21 15.95 8.53
CA THR A 61 -6.47 16.55 8.99
C THR A 61 -6.36 16.92 10.46
N HIS A 62 -6.79 18.12 10.84
CA HIS A 62 -6.74 18.60 12.22
C HIS A 62 -7.49 17.61 13.13
N ARG A 63 -6.75 16.93 14.01
CA ARG A 63 -7.27 15.89 14.92
C ARG A 63 -6.93 16.30 16.35
N VAL A 64 -7.84 16.02 17.29
CA VAL A 64 -7.57 16.24 18.71
C VAL A 64 -6.34 15.41 19.11
N PRO A 65 -5.29 16.00 19.71
CA PRO A 65 -4.10 15.28 20.12
C PRO A 65 -4.40 14.08 21.03
N LEU A 66 -3.70 12.97 20.84
CA LEU A 66 -3.89 11.72 21.59
C LEU A 66 -3.83 11.94 23.12
N GLY A 67 -2.86 12.73 23.58
CA GLY A 67 -2.71 13.04 25.01
C GLY A 67 -3.94 13.74 25.60
N LEU A 68 -4.56 14.65 24.86
CA LEU A 68 -5.78 15.33 25.32
C LEU A 68 -6.98 14.38 25.35
N LEU A 69 -7.06 13.44 24.41
CA LEU A 69 -8.10 12.40 24.40
C LEU A 69 -7.99 11.43 25.58
N LEU A 70 -6.77 11.12 26.02
CA LEU A 70 -6.52 10.28 27.18
C LEU A 70 -6.79 11.05 28.49
N LEU A 71 -6.34 12.30 28.56
CA LEU A 71 -6.58 13.20 29.70
C LEU A 71 -8.08 13.46 29.90
N GLY A 72 -8.81 13.77 28.82
CA GLY A 72 -10.25 14.03 28.87
C GLY A 72 -11.09 12.80 29.26
N ARG A 73 -10.53 11.59 29.12
CA ARG A 73 -11.14 10.34 29.60
C ARG A 73 -10.73 9.96 31.03
N GLY A 74 -9.87 10.74 31.68
CA GLY A 74 -9.34 10.44 33.00
C GLY A 74 -8.37 9.26 33.03
N LEU A 75 -7.87 8.81 31.87
CA LEU A 75 -6.93 7.68 31.78
C LEU A 75 -5.51 8.08 32.18
N ILE A 76 -5.18 9.38 32.06
CA ILE A 76 -3.90 9.94 32.45
C ILE A 76 -4.11 11.29 33.14
N THR A 77 -3.14 11.71 33.97
CA THR A 77 -3.10 13.05 34.58
C THR A 77 -2.25 14.02 33.75
N ASP A 78 -2.42 15.33 33.98
CA ASP A 78 -1.60 16.37 33.35
C ASP A 78 -0.10 16.18 33.65
N ALA A 79 0.24 15.80 34.88
CA ALA A 79 1.62 15.51 35.29
C ALA A 79 2.22 14.32 34.52
N GLN A 80 1.44 13.23 34.38
CA GLN A 80 1.85 12.05 33.60
C GLN A 80 2.01 12.39 32.11
N LEU A 81 1.09 13.16 31.52
CA LEU A 81 1.17 13.60 30.13
C LEU A 81 2.43 14.44 29.88
N LYS A 82 2.73 15.39 30.76
CA LYS A 82 3.95 16.21 30.69
C LYS A 82 5.22 15.37 30.79
N SER A 83 5.24 14.39 31.70
CA SER A 83 6.36 13.45 31.84
C SER A 83 6.59 12.64 30.56
N ALA A 84 5.53 12.06 29.98
CA ALA A 84 5.63 11.28 28.74
C ALA A 84 6.07 12.13 27.53
N LEU A 85 5.56 13.37 27.40
CA LEU A 85 5.99 14.30 26.36
C LEU A 85 7.47 14.70 26.51
N ARG A 86 7.94 14.88 27.74
CA ARG A 86 9.36 15.17 28.02
C ARG A 86 10.24 14.00 27.57
N ALA A 87 9.90 12.78 27.98
CA ALA A 87 10.63 11.57 27.59
C ALA A 87 10.67 11.39 26.05
N GLN A 88 9.55 11.63 25.37
CA GLN A 88 9.49 11.59 23.90
C GLN A 88 10.40 12.63 23.24
N ARG A 89 10.44 13.85 23.77
CA ARG A 89 11.31 14.92 23.24
C ARG A 89 12.78 14.62 23.48
N GLU A 90 13.13 14.10 24.65
CA GLU A 90 14.50 13.74 25.01
C GLU A 90 15.02 12.56 24.18
N SER A 91 14.16 11.59 23.83
CA SER A 91 14.57 10.48 22.96
C SER A 91 14.64 10.85 21.49
N GLY A 92 13.86 11.84 21.04
CA GLY A 92 13.72 12.21 19.62
C GLY A 92 13.06 11.14 18.75
N THR A 93 12.50 10.09 19.36
CA THR A 93 11.99 8.89 18.69
C THR A 93 10.61 8.48 19.22
N ASP A 94 9.91 7.66 18.44
CA ASP A 94 8.61 7.07 18.77
C ASP A 94 7.44 8.08 18.93
N ARG A 95 6.23 7.53 18.94
CA ARG A 95 4.99 8.28 19.19
C ARG A 95 4.71 8.38 20.69
N LEU A 96 3.98 9.42 21.10
CA LEU A 96 3.54 9.62 22.48
C LEU A 96 2.84 8.38 23.06
N GLY A 97 2.02 7.68 22.27
CA GLY A 97 1.33 6.46 22.69
C GLY A 97 2.30 5.38 23.20
N ARG A 98 3.38 5.10 22.47
CA ARG A 98 4.42 4.15 22.89
C ARG A 98 5.07 4.57 24.20
N TRP A 99 5.36 5.86 24.38
CA TRP A 99 5.93 6.37 25.63
C TRP A 99 4.98 6.21 26.82
N LEU A 100 3.69 6.47 26.63
CA LEU A 100 2.68 6.27 27.68
C LEU A 100 2.59 4.80 28.12
N VAL A 101 2.71 3.86 27.18
CA VAL A 101 2.75 2.42 27.51
C VAL A 101 4.06 2.03 28.20
N ARG A 102 5.21 2.45 27.66
CA ARG A 102 6.54 2.13 28.21
C ARG A 102 6.72 2.64 29.64
N LEU A 103 6.15 3.80 29.96
CA LEU A 103 6.20 4.39 31.30
C LEU A 103 5.14 3.81 32.26
N GLY A 104 4.32 2.85 31.81
CA GLY A 104 3.24 2.27 32.62
C GLY A 104 2.11 3.25 32.94
N ILE A 105 2.00 4.35 32.19
CA ILE A 105 1.01 5.42 32.40
C ILE A 105 -0.35 5.02 31.81
N ALA A 106 -0.36 4.30 30.69
CA ALA A 106 -1.58 3.82 30.05
C ALA A 106 -1.35 2.41 29.46
N SER A 107 -2.40 1.60 29.34
CA SER A 107 -2.29 0.31 28.66
C SER A 107 -2.25 0.47 27.14
N ALA A 108 -1.76 -0.55 26.43
CA ALA A 108 -1.79 -0.59 24.96
C ALA A 108 -3.23 -0.52 24.42
N GLN A 109 -4.17 -1.11 25.15
CA GLN A 109 -5.61 -1.07 24.85
C GLN A 109 -6.16 0.36 25.00
N ASP A 110 -5.80 1.08 26.06
CA ASP A 110 -6.23 2.47 26.27
C ASP A 110 -5.74 3.40 25.15
N VAL A 111 -4.47 3.25 24.76
CA VAL A 111 -3.87 4.01 23.66
C VAL A 111 -4.58 3.70 22.33
N SER A 112 -4.82 2.42 22.05
CA SER A 112 -5.48 1.99 20.81
C SER A 112 -6.94 2.44 20.75
N ALA A 113 -7.67 2.38 21.86
CA ALA A 113 -9.04 2.88 21.96
C ALA A 113 -9.11 4.41 21.78
N ALA A 114 -8.14 5.14 22.34
CA ALA A 114 -8.05 6.58 22.14
C ALA A 114 -7.71 6.95 20.69
N LEU A 115 -6.84 6.19 20.02
CA LEU A 115 -6.55 6.34 18.58
C LEU A 115 -7.78 6.04 17.72
N ALA A 116 -8.51 4.96 18.02
CA ALA A 116 -9.74 4.60 17.33
C ALA A 116 -10.77 5.74 17.40
N ALA A 117 -10.95 6.32 18.59
CA ALA A 117 -11.80 7.49 18.77
C ALA A 117 -11.25 8.74 18.05
N GLN A 118 -9.94 8.95 18.04
CA GLN A 118 -9.31 10.06 17.32
C GLN A 118 -9.56 9.98 15.81
N TRP A 119 -9.59 8.76 15.26
CA TRP A 119 -9.73 8.51 13.83
C TRP A 119 -11.17 8.27 13.41
N GLY A 120 -12.10 8.17 14.36
CA GLY A 120 -13.52 7.91 14.10
C GLY A 120 -13.76 6.50 13.57
N CYS A 121 -12.99 5.51 14.02
CA CYS A 121 -13.10 4.13 13.56
C CYS A 121 -13.10 3.12 14.71
N ALA A 122 -13.33 1.85 14.37
CA ALA A 122 -13.42 0.76 15.35
C ALA A 122 -12.05 0.22 15.76
N LEU A 123 -11.98 -0.33 16.98
CA LEU A 123 -10.88 -1.17 17.44
C LEU A 123 -11.14 -2.62 17.00
N PHE A 124 -10.20 -3.22 16.27
CA PHE A 124 -10.30 -4.59 15.77
C PHE A 124 -9.47 -5.55 16.66
N PRO A 125 -10.05 -6.64 17.17
CA PRO A 125 -9.38 -7.57 18.09
C PRO A 125 -8.55 -8.63 17.34
N LEU A 126 -7.42 -8.20 16.73
CA LEU A 126 -6.52 -9.07 15.96
C LEU A 126 -6.01 -10.29 16.72
N GLU A 127 -5.96 -10.23 18.05
CA GLU A 127 -5.52 -11.33 18.92
C GLU A 127 -6.51 -12.50 18.93
N ARG A 128 -7.80 -12.21 18.71
CA ARG A 128 -8.90 -13.18 18.76
C ARG A 128 -9.44 -13.53 17.38
N ASP A 129 -9.27 -12.63 16.41
CA ASP A 129 -9.82 -12.75 15.07
C ASP A 129 -8.70 -12.74 14.02
N ARG A 130 -8.45 -13.91 13.44
CA ARG A 130 -7.38 -14.14 12.46
C ARG A 130 -7.85 -14.14 11.01
N ARG A 131 -8.99 -13.50 10.69
CA ARG A 131 -9.49 -13.35 9.30
C ARG A 131 -8.50 -12.66 8.36
N TYR A 132 -7.50 -11.96 8.90
CA TYR A 132 -6.38 -11.44 8.13
C TYR A 132 -5.63 -12.51 7.31
N ARG A 133 -5.69 -13.79 7.70
CA ARG A 133 -5.12 -14.90 6.91
C ARG A 133 -5.85 -15.14 5.59
N GLU A 134 -7.14 -14.81 5.51
CA GLU A 134 -7.96 -15.00 4.31
C GLU A 134 -7.73 -13.87 3.30
N CYS A 135 -7.55 -12.63 3.79
CA CYS A 135 -7.36 -11.44 2.95
C CYS A 135 -5.91 -10.93 2.87
N GLY A 136 -4.97 -11.50 3.62
CA GLY A 136 -3.57 -11.08 3.68
C GLY A 136 -2.81 -11.20 2.36
N GLY A 137 -3.27 -12.07 1.45
CA GLY A 137 -2.73 -12.20 0.10
C GLY A 137 -3.20 -11.11 -0.88
N MET A 138 -4.20 -10.30 -0.51
CA MET A 138 -4.76 -9.28 -1.41
C MET A 138 -3.83 -8.07 -1.59
N ILE A 139 -2.90 -7.85 -0.67
CA ILE A 139 -1.95 -6.74 -0.66
C ILE A 139 -0.53 -7.30 -0.49
N PRO A 140 0.46 -6.85 -1.28
CA PRO A 140 1.87 -7.23 -1.12
C PRO A 140 2.40 -7.06 0.30
N LEU A 141 3.18 -8.03 0.78
CA LEU A 141 3.74 -8.03 2.14
C LEU A 141 4.62 -6.80 2.36
N ALA A 142 5.43 -6.42 1.37
CA ALA A 142 6.30 -5.25 1.48
C ALA A 142 5.51 -3.95 1.75
N LEU A 143 4.27 -3.84 1.25
CA LEU A 143 3.39 -2.71 1.56
C LEU A 143 2.80 -2.80 2.96
N LEU A 144 2.33 -3.99 3.38
CA LEU A 144 1.83 -4.22 4.74
C LEU A 144 2.87 -3.83 5.79
N GLU A 145 4.13 -4.23 5.59
CA GLU A 145 5.23 -3.90 6.48
C GLU A 145 5.59 -2.41 6.45
N SER A 146 5.73 -1.83 5.25
CA SER A 146 6.19 -0.45 5.12
C SER A 146 5.19 0.59 5.62
N SER A 147 3.90 0.29 5.50
CA SER A 147 2.80 1.12 5.99
C SER A 147 2.30 0.68 7.37
N ARG A 148 2.91 -0.35 7.98
CA ARG A 148 2.51 -1.00 9.24
C ARG A 148 0.99 -1.16 9.36
N MET A 149 0.43 -1.96 8.45
CA MET A 149 -1.00 -2.21 8.34
C MET A 149 -1.30 -3.69 8.08
N ILE A 150 -2.51 -4.14 8.44
CA ILE A 150 -2.99 -5.50 8.22
C ILE A 150 -4.41 -5.47 7.63
N PRO A 151 -4.70 -6.16 6.51
CA PRO A 151 -6.07 -6.38 6.08
C PRO A 151 -6.74 -7.35 7.05
N VAL A 152 -7.82 -6.94 7.70
CA VAL A 152 -8.46 -7.72 8.77
C VAL A 152 -9.74 -8.42 8.32
N HIS A 153 -10.42 -7.87 7.31
CA HIS A 153 -11.64 -8.46 6.80
C HIS A 153 -11.95 -7.95 5.39
N TYR A 154 -12.32 -8.84 4.48
CA TYR A 154 -12.85 -8.49 3.17
C TYR A 154 -14.33 -8.87 3.07
N VAL A 155 -15.17 -7.90 2.72
CA VAL A 155 -16.61 -8.08 2.52
C VAL A 155 -16.90 -8.07 1.02
N ALA A 156 -17.14 -9.24 0.44
CA ALA A 156 -17.32 -9.38 -1.01
C ALA A 156 -18.57 -8.65 -1.55
N SER A 157 -19.66 -8.59 -0.78
CA SER A 157 -20.93 -7.99 -1.21
C SER A 157 -20.83 -6.47 -1.41
N SER A 158 -20.04 -5.78 -0.58
CA SER A 158 -19.80 -4.33 -0.68
C SER A 158 -18.45 -3.99 -1.31
N GLN A 159 -17.63 -5.01 -1.61
CA GLN A 159 -16.23 -4.87 -2.03
C GLN A 159 -15.43 -3.99 -1.06
N SER A 160 -15.63 -4.16 0.25
CA SER A 160 -14.95 -3.38 1.29
C SER A 160 -13.82 -4.19 1.93
N LEU A 161 -12.63 -3.61 2.03
CA LEU A 161 -11.47 -4.17 2.70
C LEU A 161 -11.14 -3.35 3.94
N PHE A 162 -11.31 -3.97 5.10
CA PHE A 162 -10.98 -3.39 6.39
C PHE A 162 -9.48 -3.54 6.65
N LEU A 163 -8.82 -2.46 7.04
CA LEU A 163 -7.38 -2.36 7.27
C LEU A 163 -7.11 -1.81 8.67
N ALA A 164 -6.42 -2.60 9.50
CA ALA A 164 -6.00 -2.19 10.83
C ALA A 164 -4.63 -1.50 10.80
N PHE A 165 -4.52 -0.41 11.55
CA PHE A 165 -3.29 0.36 11.79
C PHE A 165 -3.07 0.52 13.30
N SER A 166 -1.83 0.76 13.73
CA SER A 166 -1.52 0.98 15.16
C SER A 166 -1.10 2.40 15.51
N GLU A 167 -0.63 3.22 14.54
CA GLU A 167 -0.05 4.53 14.85
C GLU A 167 -0.34 5.65 13.86
N ASP A 168 -0.28 5.37 12.55
CA ASP A 168 -0.51 6.35 11.50
C ASP A 168 -1.26 5.68 10.34
N ILE A 169 -2.06 6.47 9.63
CA ILE A 169 -2.83 5.98 8.49
C ILE A 169 -2.09 6.41 7.22
N ASP A 170 -1.50 5.45 6.52
CA ASP A 170 -0.90 5.69 5.21
C ASP A 170 -1.99 5.79 4.13
N ARG A 171 -2.50 7.02 3.96
CA ARG A 171 -3.53 7.33 2.96
C ARG A 171 -3.08 7.07 1.52
N THR A 172 -1.79 7.15 1.23
CA THR A 172 -1.28 6.86 -0.12
C THR A 172 -1.35 5.36 -0.42
N ALA A 173 -1.10 4.54 0.59
CA ALA A 173 -1.28 3.10 0.52
C ALA A 173 -2.77 2.73 0.39
N LEU A 174 -3.65 3.34 1.19
CA LEU A 174 -5.10 3.16 1.08
C LEU A 174 -5.61 3.42 -0.33
N TYR A 175 -5.30 4.60 -0.90
CA TYR A 175 -5.69 4.93 -2.26
C TYR A 175 -5.12 3.94 -3.29
N SER A 176 -3.86 3.55 -3.14
CA SER A 176 -3.23 2.56 -4.05
C SER A 176 -3.93 1.19 -3.98
N ILE A 177 -4.35 0.77 -2.79
CA ILE A 177 -5.13 -0.45 -2.58
C ILE A 177 -6.48 -0.36 -3.29
N GLU A 178 -7.20 0.75 -3.15
CA GLU A 178 -8.48 0.95 -3.83
C GLU A 178 -8.34 0.83 -5.35
N GLN A 179 -7.29 1.43 -5.93
CA GLN A 179 -7.05 1.40 -7.37
C GLN A 179 -6.63 0.01 -7.89
N LEU A 180 -5.80 -0.73 -7.15
CA LEU A 180 -5.17 -1.98 -7.66
C LEU A 180 -5.91 -3.23 -7.20
N VAL A 181 -6.44 -3.23 -5.98
CA VAL A 181 -7.26 -4.33 -5.45
C VAL A 181 -8.69 -4.22 -5.97
N GLY A 182 -9.20 -3.00 -6.17
CA GLY A 182 -10.58 -2.75 -6.56
C GLY A 182 -11.58 -2.89 -5.41
N ALA A 183 -11.11 -2.69 -4.17
CA ALA A 183 -11.91 -2.74 -2.96
C ALA A 183 -11.85 -1.39 -2.23
N ARG A 184 -12.99 -0.89 -1.76
CA ARG A 184 -13.05 0.31 -0.91
C ARG A 184 -12.34 0.05 0.41
N THR A 185 -11.53 0.99 0.88
CA THR A 185 -10.78 0.80 2.12
C THR A 185 -11.53 1.34 3.33
N GLU A 186 -11.62 0.52 4.37
CA GLU A 186 -12.20 0.90 5.66
C GLU A 186 -11.11 0.81 6.73
N VAL A 187 -10.93 1.88 7.52
CA VAL A 187 -9.85 1.93 8.51
C VAL A 187 -10.33 1.39 9.85
N CYS A 188 -9.48 0.64 10.53
CA CYS A 188 -9.63 0.21 11.92
C CYS A 188 -8.33 0.46 12.68
N VAL A 189 -8.39 0.40 14.01
CA VAL A 189 -7.21 0.39 14.89
C VAL A 189 -7.01 -0.99 15.46
N ALA A 190 -5.76 -1.41 15.64
CA ALA A 190 -5.41 -2.56 16.47
C ALA A 190 -4.24 -2.20 17.40
N THR A 191 -4.02 -3.03 18.41
CA THR A 191 -2.84 -2.88 19.27
C THR A 191 -1.57 -3.13 18.46
N GLU A 192 -0.49 -2.44 18.83
CA GLU A 192 0.80 -2.58 18.14
C GLU A 192 1.32 -4.03 18.17
N ALA A 193 1.25 -4.68 19.34
CA ALA A 193 1.69 -6.06 19.52
C ALA A 193 0.90 -7.05 18.66
N ALA A 194 -0.42 -6.85 18.52
CA ALA A 194 -1.24 -7.71 17.69
C ALA A 194 -0.97 -7.50 16.19
N LEU A 195 -0.71 -6.26 15.79
CA LEU A 195 -0.33 -5.93 14.42
C LEU A 195 1.03 -6.56 14.07
N ASP A 196 2.01 -6.48 14.97
CA ASP A 196 3.32 -7.12 14.78
C ASP A 196 3.21 -8.65 14.68
N HIS A 197 2.44 -9.28 15.57
CA HIS A 197 2.20 -10.73 15.52
C HIS A 197 1.51 -11.15 14.21
N ALA A 198 0.52 -10.38 13.74
CA ALA A 198 -0.15 -10.65 12.48
C ALA A 198 0.80 -10.46 11.27
N LEU A 199 1.68 -9.45 11.28
CA LEU A 199 2.69 -9.27 10.24
C LEU A 199 3.66 -10.45 10.20
N GLU A 200 4.14 -10.92 11.36
CA GLU A 200 5.00 -12.11 11.46
C GLU A 200 4.32 -13.36 10.92
N ASP A 201 3.06 -13.57 11.26
CA ASP A 201 2.25 -14.68 10.76
C ASP A 201 2.09 -14.61 9.22
N LEU A 202 1.82 -13.42 8.67
CA LEU A 202 1.73 -13.22 7.22
C LEU A 202 3.07 -13.38 6.50
N ARG A 203 4.21 -13.05 7.14
CA ARG A 203 5.55 -13.33 6.59
C ARG A 203 5.80 -14.82 6.41
N ALA A 204 5.29 -15.65 7.32
CA ALA A 204 5.46 -17.09 7.27
C ALA A 204 4.61 -17.77 6.18
N MET A 205 3.64 -17.07 5.60
CA MET A 205 2.79 -17.60 4.52
C MET A 205 3.50 -17.58 3.17
N SER A 206 3.19 -18.54 2.29
CA SER A 206 3.75 -18.58 0.94
C SER A 206 3.17 -17.46 0.06
N ARG A 207 4.05 -16.67 -0.58
CA ARG A 207 3.66 -15.53 -1.43
C ARG A 207 4.32 -15.60 -2.82
N PRO A 208 4.04 -16.65 -3.62
CA PRO A 208 4.74 -16.89 -4.88
C PRO A 208 4.43 -15.86 -5.99
N SER A 209 3.44 -14.98 -5.78
CA SER A 209 2.98 -13.99 -6.76
C SER A 209 3.48 -12.57 -6.51
N GLU A 210 4.50 -12.38 -5.66
CA GLU A 210 5.06 -11.07 -5.31
C GLU A 210 6.56 -11.00 -5.68
N VAL A 211 6.98 -9.93 -6.35
CA VAL A 211 8.38 -9.67 -6.70
C VAL A 211 8.75 -8.24 -6.29
N VAL A 212 9.80 -8.09 -5.49
CA VAL A 212 10.29 -6.80 -5.02
C VAL A 212 11.65 -6.49 -5.66
N PHE A 213 11.77 -5.31 -6.25
CA PHE A 213 12.98 -4.78 -6.87
C PHE A 213 13.58 -3.69 -5.97
N ASP A 214 14.64 -4.04 -5.26
CA ASP A 214 15.33 -3.13 -4.35
C ASP A 214 16.47 -2.36 -5.01
N ARG A 215 16.75 -2.50 -6.31
CA ARG A 215 17.88 -1.81 -6.96
C ARG A 215 17.54 -1.18 -8.31
N ILE A 216 16.39 -1.48 -8.88
CA ILE A 216 15.97 -0.96 -10.18
C ILE A 216 15.09 0.28 -9.94
N TRP A 217 15.57 1.45 -10.40
CA TRP A 217 14.82 2.72 -10.32
C TRP A 217 14.96 3.59 -11.57
N ASP A 218 15.69 3.13 -12.59
CA ASP A 218 15.68 3.76 -13.91
C ASP A 218 14.34 3.46 -14.62
N PRO A 219 13.60 4.46 -15.13
CA PRO A 219 12.32 4.25 -15.80
C PRO A 219 12.36 3.21 -16.93
N GLY A 220 13.44 3.17 -17.72
CA GLY A 220 13.59 2.24 -18.83
C GLY A 220 13.88 0.81 -18.36
N GLU A 221 14.72 0.64 -17.35
CA GLU A 221 14.93 -0.67 -16.71
C GLU A 221 13.66 -1.21 -16.05
N MET A 222 12.92 -0.35 -15.34
CA MET A 222 11.64 -0.71 -14.74
C MET A 222 10.64 -1.17 -15.81
N ALA A 223 10.51 -0.41 -16.91
CA ALA A 223 9.62 -0.76 -18.00
C ALA A 223 9.99 -2.11 -18.65
N ARG A 224 11.29 -2.36 -18.89
CA ARG A 224 11.79 -3.65 -19.40
C ARG A 224 11.48 -4.81 -18.46
N ALA A 225 11.65 -4.61 -17.15
CA ALA A 225 11.32 -5.61 -16.15
C ALA A 225 9.81 -5.93 -16.18
N VAL A 226 8.95 -4.91 -16.12
CA VAL A 226 7.48 -5.08 -16.18
C VAL A 226 7.07 -5.79 -17.47
N ARG A 227 7.62 -5.38 -18.62
CA ARG A 227 7.37 -6.04 -19.91
C ARG A 227 7.76 -7.52 -19.88
N GLY A 228 8.93 -7.85 -19.32
CA GLY A 228 9.41 -9.24 -19.22
C GLY A 228 8.46 -10.13 -18.41
N TYR A 229 7.94 -9.61 -17.29
CA TYR A 229 6.95 -10.32 -16.49
C TYR A 229 5.58 -10.39 -17.16
N ALA A 230 5.13 -9.32 -17.81
CA ALA A 230 3.87 -9.32 -18.55
C ALA A 230 3.86 -10.41 -19.64
N LEU A 231 4.95 -10.53 -20.41
CA LEU A 231 5.14 -11.59 -21.39
C LEU A 231 5.17 -12.98 -20.73
N LYS A 232 6.01 -13.15 -19.71
CA LYS A 232 6.16 -14.44 -19.01
C LYS A 232 4.84 -14.96 -18.42
N LEU A 233 4.00 -14.05 -17.94
CA LEU A 233 2.74 -14.38 -17.28
C LEU A 233 1.54 -14.37 -18.24
N GLY A 234 1.71 -13.93 -19.49
CA GLY A 234 0.59 -13.68 -20.40
C GLY A 234 -0.41 -12.70 -19.79
N ALA A 235 0.06 -11.57 -19.28
CA ALA A 235 -0.78 -10.60 -18.58
C ALA A 235 -1.62 -9.78 -19.57
N ASP A 236 -2.94 -9.82 -19.38
CA ASP A 236 -3.89 -9.08 -20.23
C ASP A 236 -4.15 -7.66 -19.71
N GLU A 237 -4.04 -7.48 -18.39
CA GLU A 237 -4.29 -6.21 -17.70
C GLU A 237 -3.20 -5.91 -16.67
N LEU A 238 -2.77 -4.64 -16.64
CA LEU A 238 -1.88 -4.09 -15.64
C LEU A 238 -2.48 -2.84 -15.02
N LEU A 239 -2.35 -2.76 -13.71
CA LEU A 239 -2.71 -1.61 -12.88
C LEU A 239 -1.44 -1.11 -12.20
N LEU A 240 -1.38 0.19 -11.95
CA LEU A 240 -0.19 0.85 -11.40
C LEU A 240 -0.60 1.88 -10.36
N ALA A 241 0.11 1.95 -9.24
CA ALA A 241 -0.01 3.00 -8.24
C ALA A 241 1.33 3.29 -7.57
N ARG A 242 1.41 4.43 -6.87
CA ARG A 242 2.60 4.88 -6.13
C ARG A 242 2.27 5.06 -4.65
N PRO A 243 2.23 3.97 -3.86
CA PRO A 243 2.26 4.12 -2.40
C PRO A 243 3.62 4.68 -1.96
N ARG A 244 3.68 5.44 -0.86
CA ARG A 244 4.83 6.26 -0.44
C ARG A 244 6.24 5.70 -0.74
N LYS A 245 6.56 4.47 -0.29
CA LYS A 245 7.90 3.87 -0.44
C LYS A 245 8.08 3.03 -1.72
N PHE A 246 7.05 2.84 -2.54
CA PHE A 246 7.08 1.93 -3.68
C PHE A 246 6.35 2.44 -4.93
N LEU A 247 6.75 1.94 -6.09
CA LEU A 247 5.88 1.85 -7.25
C LEU A 247 5.34 0.43 -7.33
N TRP A 248 4.03 0.29 -7.24
CA TRP A 248 3.33 -0.99 -7.24
C TRP A 248 2.63 -1.19 -8.58
N ILE A 249 2.96 -2.29 -9.25
CA ILE A 249 2.29 -2.77 -10.45
C ILE A 249 1.58 -4.07 -10.11
N ARG A 250 0.28 -4.14 -10.38
CA ARG A 250 -0.50 -5.36 -10.30
C ARG A 250 -0.86 -5.83 -11.70
N MET A 251 -0.46 -7.04 -12.04
CA MET A 251 -0.80 -7.71 -13.29
C MET A 251 -1.90 -8.73 -13.04
N ARG A 252 -2.83 -8.87 -13.99
CA ARG A 252 -3.86 -9.91 -13.98
C ARG A 252 -3.67 -10.79 -15.20
N SER A 253 -3.64 -12.10 -14.96
CA SER A 253 -3.58 -13.14 -15.99
C SER A 253 -4.44 -14.31 -15.54
N SER A 254 -5.38 -14.75 -16.39
CA SER A 254 -6.23 -15.93 -16.14
C SER A 254 -6.90 -15.94 -14.74
N GLY A 255 -7.34 -14.77 -14.26
CA GLY A 255 -7.98 -14.61 -12.94
C GLY A 255 -7.03 -14.57 -11.74
N ARG A 256 -5.72 -14.72 -11.95
CA ARG A 256 -4.70 -14.59 -10.89
C ARG A 256 -4.01 -13.22 -10.96
N ALA A 257 -3.77 -12.63 -9.78
CA ALA A 257 -3.02 -11.39 -9.65
C ALA A 257 -1.54 -11.67 -9.34
N TRP A 258 -0.66 -10.87 -9.90
CA TRP A 258 0.79 -10.84 -9.64
C TRP A 258 1.23 -9.41 -9.34
N ASP A 259 2.07 -9.24 -8.33
CA ASP A 259 2.48 -7.94 -7.84
C ASP A 259 3.98 -7.74 -8.04
N LEU A 260 4.33 -6.65 -8.71
CA LEU A 260 5.70 -6.18 -8.86
C LEU A 260 5.83 -4.87 -8.08
N LEU A 261 6.83 -4.79 -7.22
CA LEU A 261 7.10 -3.60 -6.40
C LEU A 261 8.50 -3.10 -6.66
N PHE A 262 8.63 -1.83 -7.02
CA PHE A 262 9.92 -1.16 -7.11
C PHE A 262 10.08 -0.28 -5.88
N ARG A 263 11.12 -0.50 -5.09
CA ARG A 263 11.37 0.29 -3.87
C ARG A 263 12.06 1.60 -4.23
N SER A 264 11.42 2.71 -3.83
CA SER A 264 11.97 4.06 -3.99
C SER A 264 13.32 4.17 -3.26
N PRO A 265 14.36 4.81 -3.83
CA PRO A 265 15.63 5.06 -3.15
C PRO A 265 15.44 5.83 -1.83
N ALA A 266 14.50 6.77 -1.78
CA ALA A 266 14.15 7.49 -0.56
C ALA A 266 13.56 6.55 0.51
N GLY A 267 12.92 5.46 0.11
CA GLY A 267 12.38 4.43 0.98
C GLY A 267 13.39 3.40 1.50
N ARG A 268 14.66 3.44 1.05
CA ARG A 268 15.75 2.56 1.54
C ARG A 268 16.51 3.14 2.74
N ALA A 269 16.45 4.46 2.91
CA ALA A 269 17.20 5.20 3.93
C ALA A 269 16.46 5.34 5.26
N ALA A 270 15.34 4.62 5.46
CA ALA A 270 14.46 4.73 6.63
C ALA A 270 14.08 3.38 7.20
#